data_AF-A0A815IFP0-F1
#
_entry.id   AF-A0A815IFP0-F1
#
_cell.length_a   1.000
_cell.length_b   1.000
_cell.length_c   1.000
_cell.angle_alpha   90.00
_cell.angle_beta   90.00
_cell.angle_gamma   90.00
#
_symmetry.space_group_name_H-M   'P 1'
#
loop_
_entity.id
_entity.type
_entity.pdbx_description
1 polymer ?
#
loop_
_entity_poly.entity_id
_entity_poly.type
_entity_poly.pdbx_seq_one_letter_code
_entity_poly.pdbx_strand_id
1 'polypeptide(L)'
;AAVRALIAVCETDSSIVTLLADKFKGLPTILQRWQGRGFGMDLQDLLAIIRRTTRGGPYSREYQRENYAASRVQAWWRGLATRKRLAKTNKAMKQFQTSFRKRKLREAQLKDRERERAEVQYQATREHYRRLRQFKLQQMQTIKLLPASEVEKFLEIQRLQSATKIQAAFRGYLQRRNLTNGGRNRLIADRAARRIQRTYRRHRQRKQAELDRRQERLKYIKPTILTDAKREELLEQIDQWRSERAPRPMSNEEFQALHDRAQDSLNRYVTTNRAWRRIEQRQRLLLHMMDNDSEFLLTNHPKLKSAVDPTNPADVSLNQLDKAAAYLTHPSSAIRYRARQDHIDAMKFARAPWYKTIQMANMDDEEEDEDEYLNRGGLDDFGRNDILNNPNRFEYEKRKFYQFTPTSSIQRLH
;
A
#
# COMPACT_ATOMS: atom_id res chain seq x y z
N ALA A 1 79.62 10.63 -28.98
CA ALA A 1 80.19 10.54 -27.63
C ALA A 1 79.21 11.02 -26.55
N ALA A 2 78.79 12.30 -26.55
CA ALA A 2 77.91 12.84 -25.51
C ALA A 2 76.52 12.18 -25.40
N VAL A 3 75.87 11.85 -26.52
CA VAL A 3 74.54 11.19 -26.53
C VAL A 3 74.60 9.78 -25.91
N ARG A 4 75.63 9.00 -26.21
CA ARG A 4 75.82 7.66 -25.63
C ARG A 4 76.10 7.70 -24.13
N ALA A 5 76.87 8.68 -23.66
CA ALA A 5 77.08 8.89 -22.23
C ALA A 5 75.76 9.24 -21.53
N LEU A 6 74.92 10.06 -22.17
CA LEU A 6 73.62 10.44 -21.63
C LEU A 6 72.64 9.26 -21.62
N ILE A 7 72.67 8.38 -22.63
CA ILE A 7 71.91 7.12 -22.64
C ILE A 7 72.36 6.21 -21.50
N ALA A 8 73.67 5.99 -21.33
CA ALA A 8 74.20 5.15 -20.26
C ALA A 8 73.81 5.67 -18.86
N VAL A 9 73.79 6.99 -18.65
CA VAL A 9 73.31 7.62 -17.41
C VAL A 9 71.80 7.49 -17.24
N CYS A 10 71.03 7.56 -18.34
CA CYS A 10 69.58 7.36 -18.31
C CYS A 10 69.19 5.89 -18.08
N GLU A 11 70.06 4.94 -18.44
CA GLU A 11 69.87 3.51 -18.21
C GLU A 11 70.23 3.10 -16.77
N THR A 12 71.19 3.77 -16.14
CA THR A 12 71.58 3.50 -14.75
C THR A 12 70.64 4.12 -13.72
N ASP A 13 70.05 5.29 -14.00
CA ASP A 13 69.14 5.97 -13.07
C ASP A 13 67.87 6.53 -13.75
N SER A 14 66.74 5.87 -13.46
CA SER A 14 65.41 6.23 -13.96
C SER A 14 64.91 7.61 -13.48
N SER A 15 65.45 8.13 -12.37
CA SER A 15 65.10 9.45 -11.83
C SER A 15 65.65 10.61 -12.68
N ILE A 16 66.76 10.40 -13.39
CA ILE A 16 67.34 11.39 -14.30
C ILE A 16 66.46 11.53 -15.55
N VAL A 17 65.85 10.43 -16.01
CA VAL A 17 64.93 10.42 -17.14
C VAL A 17 63.64 11.18 -16.82
N THR A 18 63.10 11.06 -15.60
CA THR A 18 61.93 11.84 -15.18
C THR A 18 62.26 13.34 -15.04
N LEU A 19 63.45 13.68 -14.56
CA LEU A 19 63.92 15.05 -14.44
C LEU A 19 64.13 15.72 -15.81
N LEU A 20 64.71 15.00 -16.78
CA LEU A 20 64.85 15.45 -18.17
C LEU A 20 63.49 15.68 -18.85
N ALA A 21 62.52 14.80 -18.60
CA ALA A 21 61.17 14.92 -19.16
C ALA A 21 60.37 16.10 -18.54
N ASP A 22 60.51 16.36 -17.24
CA ASP A 22 59.80 17.45 -16.56
C ASP A 22 60.42 18.84 -16.84
N LYS A 23 61.76 18.93 -16.94
CA LYS A 23 62.48 20.20 -17.17
C LYS A 23 62.47 20.65 -18.63
N PHE A 24 62.53 19.72 -19.59
CA PHE A 24 62.61 20.03 -21.02
C PHE A 24 61.37 19.56 -21.78
N LYS A 25 60.23 20.23 -21.52
CA LYS A 25 58.97 20.00 -22.23
C LYS A 25 59.15 20.33 -23.72
N GLY A 26 59.19 19.31 -24.57
CA GLY A 26 59.41 19.44 -26.02
C GLY A 26 60.74 18.86 -26.53
N LEU A 27 61.60 18.37 -25.64
CA LEU A 27 62.81 17.64 -26.00
C LEU A 27 62.52 16.48 -26.99
N PRO A 28 61.46 15.66 -26.83
CA PRO A 28 61.14 14.61 -27.80
C PRO A 28 60.83 15.15 -29.20
N THR A 29 60.18 16.33 -29.30
CA THR A 29 59.80 16.97 -30.57
C THR A 29 61.02 17.57 -31.27
N ILE A 30 61.95 18.13 -30.50
CA ILE A 30 63.22 18.64 -31.02
C ILE A 30 64.07 17.48 -31.52
N LEU A 31 64.26 16.42 -30.72
CA LEU A 31 65.03 15.24 -31.10
C LEU A 31 64.46 14.54 -32.35
N GLN A 32 63.14 14.58 -32.54
CA GLN A 32 62.48 14.05 -33.74
C GLN A 32 62.76 14.85 -35.02
N ARG A 33 63.05 16.16 -34.92
CA ARG A 33 63.43 17.00 -36.08
C ARG A 33 64.85 16.74 -36.58
N TRP A 34 65.72 16.16 -35.74
CA TRP A 34 67.08 15.79 -36.09
C TRP A 34 67.20 14.35 -36.62
N GLN A 35 66.06 13.67 -36.78
CA GLN A 35 65.99 12.32 -37.36
C GLN A 35 66.38 12.38 -38.85
N GLY A 36 67.36 11.58 -39.26
CA GLY A 36 67.83 11.48 -40.65
C GLY A 36 69.05 12.33 -41.03
N ARG A 37 69.62 13.12 -40.11
CA ARG A 37 70.83 13.95 -40.36
C ARG A 37 72.15 13.36 -39.81
N GLY A 38 72.25 12.03 -39.69
CA GLY A 38 73.49 11.33 -39.32
C GLY A 38 73.63 10.89 -37.85
N PHE A 39 72.66 11.17 -36.97
CA PHE A 39 72.67 10.79 -35.54
C PHE A 39 71.68 9.66 -35.19
N GLY A 40 71.41 8.76 -36.15
CA GLY A 40 70.15 8.00 -36.24
C GLY A 40 69.83 7.00 -35.12
N MET A 41 70.77 6.17 -34.67
CA MET A 41 70.48 5.08 -33.72
C MET A 41 70.49 5.56 -32.27
N ASP A 42 71.58 6.20 -31.83
CA ASP A 42 71.68 6.70 -30.44
C ASP A 42 70.55 7.69 -30.09
N LEU A 43 70.14 8.56 -31.02
CA LEU A 43 69.00 9.46 -30.78
C LEU A 43 67.66 8.72 -30.71
N GLN A 44 67.47 7.64 -31.47
CA GLN A 44 66.26 6.84 -31.39
C GLN A 44 66.17 6.08 -30.06
N ASP A 45 67.29 5.56 -29.57
CA ASP A 45 67.37 4.86 -28.29
C ASP A 45 67.08 5.81 -27.12
N LEU A 46 67.69 7.00 -27.13
CA LEU A 46 67.39 8.04 -26.14
C LEU A 46 65.90 8.45 -26.19
N LEU A 47 65.34 8.59 -27.38
CA LEU A 47 63.94 8.98 -27.58
C LEU A 47 62.99 7.85 -27.16
N ALA A 48 63.37 6.59 -27.34
CA ALA A 48 62.64 5.43 -26.86
C ALA A 48 62.64 5.34 -25.33
N ILE A 49 63.77 5.59 -24.67
CA ILE A 49 63.90 5.64 -23.20
C ILE A 49 63.02 6.75 -22.64
N ILE A 50 63.10 7.97 -23.18
CA ILE A 50 62.28 9.10 -22.75
C ILE A 50 60.78 8.81 -22.96
N ARG A 51 60.37 8.25 -24.10
CA ARG A 51 58.96 7.91 -24.37
C ARG A 51 58.43 6.79 -23.46
N ARG A 52 59.26 5.82 -23.09
CA ARG A 52 58.87 4.73 -22.15
C ARG A 52 58.62 5.27 -20.75
N THR A 53 59.47 6.15 -20.24
CA THR A 53 59.29 6.79 -18.92
C THR A 53 58.16 7.83 -18.95
N THR A 54 57.95 8.48 -20.09
CA THR A 54 56.84 9.44 -20.31
C THR A 54 55.51 8.77 -20.66
N ARG A 55 55.41 7.42 -20.73
CA ARG A 55 54.13 6.70 -20.87
C ARG A 55 53.17 6.92 -19.69
N GLY A 56 53.63 7.57 -18.61
CA GLY A 56 52.79 8.32 -17.67
C GLY A 56 52.42 9.72 -18.20
N GLY A 57 51.99 9.82 -19.47
CA GLY A 57 51.63 11.10 -20.09
C GLY A 57 50.48 11.80 -19.35
N PRO A 58 50.22 13.08 -19.63
CA PRO A 58 49.11 13.82 -19.00
C PRO A 58 47.79 13.03 -19.03
N TYR A 59 47.52 12.31 -20.12
CA TYR A 59 46.38 11.40 -20.28
C TYR A 59 46.30 10.26 -19.24
N SER A 60 47.43 9.65 -18.86
CA SER A 60 47.46 8.57 -17.86
C SER A 60 47.25 9.11 -16.43
N ARG A 61 47.77 10.31 -16.14
CA ARG A 61 47.54 11.00 -14.84
C ARG A 61 46.10 11.51 -14.72
N GLU A 62 45.53 12.03 -15.80
CA GLU A 62 44.13 12.44 -15.89
C GLU A 62 43.20 11.24 -15.71
N TYR A 63 43.45 10.14 -16.43
CA TYR A 63 42.71 8.88 -16.25
C TYR A 63 42.77 8.34 -14.83
N GLN A 64 43.93 8.41 -14.15
CA GLN A 64 44.04 8.03 -12.74
C GLN A 64 43.27 8.97 -11.80
N ARG A 65 43.26 10.28 -12.06
CA ARG A 65 42.49 11.26 -11.29
C ARG A 65 40.98 11.06 -11.47
N GLU A 66 40.54 10.81 -12.69
CA GLU A 66 39.14 10.51 -13.01
C GLU A 66 38.70 9.21 -12.33
N ASN A 67 39.50 8.16 -12.41
CA ASN A 67 39.23 6.89 -11.72
C ASN A 67 39.22 7.04 -10.20
N TYR A 68 40.12 7.84 -9.63
CA TYR A 68 40.11 8.14 -8.20
C TYR A 68 38.86 8.92 -7.78
N ALA A 69 38.48 9.95 -8.55
CA ALA A 69 37.26 10.71 -8.32
C ALA A 69 36.00 9.83 -8.43
N ALA A 70 35.91 9.01 -9.48
CA ALA A 70 34.84 8.05 -9.68
C ALA A 70 34.77 7.05 -8.51
N SER A 71 35.91 6.50 -8.08
CA SER A 71 35.97 5.58 -6.95
C SER A 71 35.46 6.22 -5.65
N ARG A 72 35.82 7.48 -5.40
CA ARG A 72 35.31 8.24 -4.23
C ARG A 72 33.80 8.46 -4.30
N VAL A 73 33.28 8.89 -5.44
CA VAL A 73 31.83 9.09 -5.64
C VAL A 73 31.08 7.77 -5.48
N GLN A 74 31.59 6.69 -6.06
CA GLN A 74 30.99 5.37 -5.94
C GLN A 74 31.04 4.84 -4.50
N ALA A 75 32.14 5.00 -3.78
CA ALA A 75 32.25 4.59 -2.38
C ALA A 75 31.26 5.37 -1.50
N TRP A 76 31.14 6.68 -1.72
CA TRP A 76 30.16 7.51 -1.02
C TRP A 76 28.72 7.08 -1.31
N TRP A 77 28.40 6.82 -2.59
CA TRP A 77 27.08 6.36 -3.01
C TRP A 77 26.73 4.99 -2.42
N ARG A 78 27.66 4.03 -2.47
CA ARG A 78 27.50 2.71 -1.84
C ARG A 78 27.25 2.85 -0.34
N GLY A 79 28.00 3.71 0.34
CA GLY A 79 27.80 4.01 1.76
C GLY A 79 26.45 4.68 2.07
N LEU A 80 25.96 5.57 1.19
CA LEU A 80 24.63 6.16 1.32
C LEU A 80 23.53 5.10 1.14
N ALA A 81 23.69 4.23 0.14
CA ALA A 81 22.74 3.15 -0.15
C ALA A 81 22.64 2.14 1.01
N THR A 82 23.77 1.73 1.60
CA THR A 82 23.77 0.83 2.77
C THR A 82 23.13 1.48 3.99
N ARG A 83 23.43 2.76 4.28
CA ARG A 83 22.78 3.50 5.37
C ARG A 83 21.28 3.61 5.19
N LYS A 84 20.80 3.88 3.97
CA LYS A 84 19.35 3.89 3.68
C LYS A 84 18.72 2.51 3.90
N ARG A 85 19.39 1.43 3.49
CA ARG A 85 18.92 0.06 3.73
C ARG A 85 18.84 -0.25 5.23
N LEU A 86 19.87 0.11 5.99
CA LEU A 86 19.90 -0.06 7.45
C LEU A 86 18.82 0.76 8.17
N ALA A 87 18.57 1.99 7.73
CA ALA A 87 17.47 2.80 8.28
C ALA A 87 16.12 2.13 8.05
N LYS A 88 15.90 1.53 6.87
CA LYS A 88 14.66 0.79 6.55
C LYS A 88 14.54 -0.48 7.40
N THR A 89 15.61 -1.25 7.58
CA THR A 89 15.58 -2.45 8.44
C THR A 89 15.36 -2.10 9.91
N ASN A 90 15.98 -1.04 10.42
CA ASN A 90 15.76 -0.58 11.80
C ASN A 90 14.32 -0.12 12.02
N LYS A 91 13.73 0.57 11.04
CA LYS A 91 12.31 0.95 11.08
C LYS A 91 11.41 -0.30 11.12
N ALA A 92 11.68 -1.29 10.28
CA ALA A 92 10.93 -2.55 10.26
C ALA A 92 11.08 -3.31 11.59
N MET A 93 12.29 -3.38 12.16
CA MET A 93 12.53 -4.03 13.45
C MET A 93 11.80 -3.31 14.59
N LYS A 94 11.82 -1.97 14.61
CA LYS A 94 11.05 -1.18 15.59
C LYS A 94 9.55 -1.46 15.46
N GLN A 95 9.02 -1.48 14.24
CA GLN A 95 7.61 -1.83 13.99
C GLN A 95 7.29 -3.24 14.49
N PHE A 96 8.11 -4.23 14.16
CA PHE A 96 7.98 -5.60 14.65
C PHE A 96 7.95 -5.67 16.18
N GLN A 97 8.93 -5.05 16.86
CA GLN A 97 8.99 -5.02 18.32
C GLN A 97 7.75 -4.35 18.94
N THR A 98 7.29 -3.22 18.38
CA THR A 98 6.09 -2.56 18.88
C THR A 98 4.83 -3.41 18.68
N SER A 99 4.70 -4.08 17.55
CA SER A 99 3.59 -5.00 17.26
C SER A 99 3.62 -6.20 18.20
N PHE A 100 4.79 -6.80 18.42
CA PHE A 100 4.99 -7.92 19.32
C PHE A 100 4.62 -7.56 20.76
N ARG A 101 5.10 -6.42 21.27
CA ARG A 101 4.77 -5.93 22.62
C ARG A 101 3.27 -5.67 22.77
N LYS A 102 2.63 -5.05 21.78
CA LYS A 102 1.17 -4.84 21.77
C LYS A 102 0.40 -6.16 21.77
N ARG A 103 0.82 -7.14 20.96
CA ARG A 103 0.22 -8.47 20.95
C ARG A 103 0.34 -9.15 22.31
N LYS A 104 1.53 -9.12 22.92
CA LYS A 104 1.75 -9.71 24.25
C LYS A 104 0.92 -9.05 25.34
N LEU A 105 0.78 -7.72 25.31
CA LEU A 105 -0.10 -7.01 26.23
C LEU A 105 -1.57 -7.43 26.05
N ARG A 106 -2.05 -7.55 24.81
CA ARG A 106 -3.42 -8.01 24.54
C ARG A 106 -3.65 -9.45 25.02
N GLU A 107 -2.70 -10.35 24.79
CA GLU A 107 -2.76 -11.73 25.29
C GLU A 107 -2.87 -11.77 26.82
N ALA A 108 -2.10 -10.95 27.53
CA ALA A 108 -2.17 -10.84 28.99
C ALA A 108 -3.54 -10.29 29.44
N GLN A 109 -4.00 -9.19 28.83
CA GLN A 109 -5.30 -8.59 29.15
C GLN A 109 -6.48 -9.54 28.88
N LEU A 110 -6.41 -10.35 27.83
CA LEU A 110 -7.44 -11.36 27.54
C LEU A 110 -7.46 -12.43 28.62
N LYS A 111 -6.29 -12.95 29.02
CA LYS A 111 -6.18 -13.93 30.11
C LYS A 111 -6.70 -13.37 31.43
N ASP A 112 -6.39 -12.12 31.75
CA ASP A 112 -6.88 -11.48 32.97
C ASP A 112 -8.40 -11.31 32.93
N ARG A 113 -8.96 -10.86 31.80
CA ARG A 113 -10.42 -10.79 31.61
C ARG A 113 -11.11 -12.14 31.69
N GLU A 114 -10.49 -13.19 31.17
CA GLU A 114 -11.01 -14.56 31.28
C GLU A 114 -11.02 -15.05 32.72
N ARG A 115 -9.95 -14.77 33.49
CA ARG A 115 -9.89 -15.06 34.93
C ARG A 115 -10.96 -14.30 35.71
N GLU A 116 -11.09 -12.99 35.47
CA GLU A 116 -12.12 -12.16 36.09
C GLU A 116 -13.53 -12.68 35.78
N ARG A 117 -13.79 -13.06 34.52
CA ARG A 117 -15.08 -13.66 34.12
C ARG A 117 -15.34 -14.99 34.81
N ALA A 118 -14.32 -15.86 34.86
CA ALA A 118 -14.42 -17.16 35.53
C ALA A 118 -14.68 -17.00 37.03
N GLU A 119 -14.01 -16.06 37.68
CA GLU A 119 -14.21 -15.74 39.10
C GLU A 119 -15.64 -15.22 39.36
N VAL A 120 -16.12 -14.28 38.55
CA VAL A 120 -17.50 -13.77 38.67
C VAL A 120 -18.53 -14.88 38.44
N GLN A 121 -18.32 -15.75 37.45
CA GLN A 121 -19.20 -16.89 37.20
C GLN A 121 -19.19 -17.89 38.36
N TYR A 122 -18.02 -18.18 38.91
CA TYR A 122 -17.87 -19.06 40.07
C TYR A 122 -18.61 -18.48 41.28
N GLN A 123 -18.43 -17.20 41.59
CA GLN A 123 -19.12 -16.51 42.67
C GLN A 123 -20.64 -16.52 42.47
N ALA A 124 -21.13 -16.19 41.28
CA ALA A 124 -22.56 -16.20 40.97
C ALA A 124 -23.17 -17.60 41.14
N THR A 125 -22.45 -18.63 40.69
CA THR A 125 -22.85 -20.03 40.82
C THR A 125 -22.89 -20.46 42.29
N ARG A 126 -21.87 -20.10 43.07
CA ARG A 126 -21.80 -20.40 44.50
C ARG A 126 -22.95 -19.76 45.26
N GLU A 127 -23.21 -18.48 45.00
CA GLU A 127 -24.33 -17.75 45.61
C GLU A 127 -25.69 -18.31 45.18
N HIS A 128 -25.83 -18.74 43.92
CA HIS A 128 -27.03 -19.44 43.45
C HIS A 128 -27.30 -20.71 44.26
N TYR A 129 -26.30 -21.59 44.40
CA TYR A 129 -26.46 -22.83 45.20
C TYR A 129 -26.73 -22.54 46.67
N ARG A 130 -26.11 -21.50 47.24
CA ARG A 130 -26.33 -21.09 48.63
C ARG A 130 -27.78 -20.66 48.85
N ARG A 131 -28.32 -19.81 47.96
CA ARG A 131 -29.73 -19.37 47.99
C ARG A 131 -30.69 -20.54 47.76
N LEU A 132 -30.37 -21.43 46.81
CA LEU A 132 -31.19 -22.61 46.55
C LEU A 132 -31.27 -23.52 47.77
N ARG A 133 -30.14 -23.74 48.47
CA ARG A 133 -30.11 -24.52 49.71
C ARG A 133 -30.96 -23.86 50.79
N GLN A 134 -30.80 -22.55 51.01
CA GLN A 134 -31.60 -21.81 51.99
C GLN A 134 -33.09 -21.90 51.69
N PHE A 135 -33.48 -21.71 50.43
CA PHE A 135 -34.88 -21.84 49.99
C PHE A 135 -35.43 -23.25 50.27
N LYS A 136 -34.70 -24.31 49.91
CA LYS A 136 -35.10 -25.69 50.18
C LYS A 136 -35.25 -25.96 51.68
N LEU A 137 -34.32 -25.47 52.50
CA LEU A 137 -34.38 -25.62 53.95
C LEU A 137 -35.61 -24.92 54.55
N GLN A 138 -35.91 -23.70 54.13
CA GLN A 138 -37.10 -22.98 54.55
C GLN A 138 -38.37 -23.74 54.16
N GLN A 139 -38.49 -24.21 52.92
CA GLN A 139 -39.64 -25.01 52.51
C GLN A 139 -39.78 -26.30 53.33
N MET A 140 -38.68 -27.00 53.61
CA MET A 140 -38.72 -28.19 54.47
C MET A 140 -39.18 -27.88 55.89
N GLN A 141 -38.70 -26.78 56.49
CA GLN A 141 -39.12 -26.34 57.81
C GLN A 141 -40.60 -25.99 57.83
N THR A 142 -41.09 -25.24 56.85
CA THR A 142 -42.51 -24.91 56.72
C THR A 142 -43.37 -26.15 56.63
N ILE A 143 -43.00 -27.13 55.80
CA ILE A 143 -43.75 -28.40 55.65
C ILE A 143 -43.76 -29.20 56.95
N LYS A 144 -42.67 -29.20 57.72
CA LYS A 144 -42.61 -29.91 59.02
C LYS A 144 -43.53 -29.33 60.09
N LEU A 145 -43.79 -28.02 60.04
CA LEU A 145 -44.61 -27.32 61.03
C LEU A 145 -46.10 -27.32 60.66
N LEU A 146 -46.44 -27.52 59.39
CA LEU A 146 -47.81 -27.52 58.89
C LEU A 146 -48.56 -28.81 59.25
N PRO A 147 -49.85 -28.73 59.61
CA PRO A 147 -50.72 -29.91 59.69
C PRO A 147 -50.80 -30.64 58.34
N ALA A 148 -50.87 -31.98 58.37
CA ALA A 148 -50.88 -32.80 57.15
C ALA A 148 -52.01 -32.44 56.16
N SER A 149 -53.16 -31.98 56.66
CA SER A 149 -54.30 -31.53 55.85
C SER A 149 -54.04 -30.24 55.07
N GLU A 150 -53.06 -29.43 55.47
CA GLU A 150 -52.75 -28.13 54.87
C GLU A 150 -51.53 -28.17 53.93
N VAL A 151 -50.75 -29.25 53.96
CA VAL A 151 -49.53 -29.39 53.15
C VAL A 151 -49.84 -29.32 51.65
N GLU A 152 -50.89 -29.99 51.16
CA GLU A 152 -51.22 -29.97 49.73
C GLU A 152 -51.63 -28.58 49.26
N LYS A 153 -52.43 -27.86 50.06
CA LYS A 153 -52.84 -26.47 49.76
C LYS A 153 -51.61 -25.55 49.66
N PHE A 154 -50.64 -25.69 50.56
CA PHE A 154 -49.39 -24.95 50.50
C PHE A 154 -48.59 -25.25 49.21
N LEU A 155 -48.46 -26.52 48.84
CA LEU A 155 -47.75 -26.93 47.63
C LEU A 155 -48.44 -26.41 46.35
N GLU A 156 -49.77 -26.41 46.31
CA GLU A 156 -50.54 -25.85 45.20
C GLU A 156 -50.26 -24.35 45.02
N ILE A 157 -50.27 -23.58 46.10
CA ILE A 157 -49.92 -22.15 46.07
C ILE A 157 -48.49 -21.94 45.55
N GLN A 158 -47.52 -22.76 45.97
CA GLN A 158 -46.14 -22.68 45.48
C GLN A 158 -46.02 -23.02 43.98
N ARG A 159 -46.78 -24.01 43.48
CA ARG A 159 -46.84 -24.35 42.06
C ARG A 159 -47.41 -23.18 41.24
N LEU A 160 -48.51 -22.57 41.69
CA LEU A 160 -49.12 -21.40 41.04
C LEU A 160 -48.15 -20.21 40.98
N GLN A 161 -47.50 -19.86 42.09
CA GLN A 161 -46.51 -18.78 42.12
C GLN A 161 -45.33 -19.06 41.18
N SER A 162 -44.88 -20.32 41.10
CA SER A 162 -43.81 -20.73 40.19
C SER A 162 -44.25 -20.64 38.73
N ALA A 163 -45.47 -21.06 38.41
CA ALA A 163 -46.06 -20.94 37.08
C ALA A 163 -46.15 -19.47 36.65
N THR A 164 -46.60 -18.57 37.52
CA THR A 164 -46.65 -17.12 37.22
C THR A 164 -45.26 -16.57 36.91
N LYS A 165 -44.22 -16.96 37.66
CA LYS A 165 -42.83 -16.53 37.41
C LYS A 165 -42.31 -17.02 36.05
N ILE A 166 -42.54 -18.29 35.72
CA ILE A 166 -42.15 -18.87 34.43
C ILE A 166 -42.87 -18.17 33.28
N GLN A 167 -44.18 -17.98 33.41
CA GLN A 167 -45.00 -17.29 32.41
C GLN A 167 -44.54 -15.85 32.20
N ALA A 168 -44.25 -15.11 33.27
CA ALA A 168 -43.72 -13.75 33.19
C ALA A 168 -42.35 -13.71 32.49
N ALA A 169 -41.44 -14.63 32.85
CA ALA A 169 -40.14 -14.75 32.21
C ALA A 169 -40.26 -15.08 30.71
N PHE A 170 -41.18 -15.98 30.33
CA PHE A 170 -41.45 -16.36 28.95
C PHE A 170 -42.05 -15.21 28.14
N ARG A 171 -43.05 -14.51 28.67
CA ARG A 171 -43.60 -13.29 28.05
C ARG A 171 -42.50 -12.24 27.83
N GLY A 172 -41.63 -12.04 28.82
CA GLY A 172 -40.47 -11.16 28.69
C GLY A 172 -39.46 -11.62 27.64
N TYR A 173 -39.20 -12.92 27.54
CA TYR A 173 -38.35 -13.49 26.49
C TYR A 173 -38.95 -13.25 25.10
N LEU A 174 -40.25 -13.50 24.91
CA LEU A 174 -40.94 -13.24 23.65
C LEU A 174 -40.86 -11.76 23.27
N GLN A 175 -41.08 -10.85 24.21
CA GLN A 175 -40.96 -9.41 23.95
C GLN A 175 -39.54 -9.02 23.55
N ARG A 176 -38.52 -9.53 24.26
CA ARG A 176 -37.12 -9.29 23.89
C ARG A 176 -36.78 -9.91 22.54
N ARG A 177 -37.32 -11.08 22.20
CA ARG A 177 -37.13 -11.71 20.90
C ARG A 177 -37.78 -10.88 19.79
N ASN A 178 -38.99 -10.38 20.01
CA ASN A 178 -39.69 -9.50 19.08
C ASN A 178 -38.97 -8.16 18.91
N LEU A 179 -38.44 -7.57 19.98
CA LEU A 179 -37.58 -6.38 19.91
C LEU A 179 -36.23 -6.67 19.26
N THR A 180 -35.68 -7.87 19.43
CA THR A 180 -34.42 -8.24 18.78
C THR A 180 -34.66 -8.45 17.30
N ASN A 181 -35.76 -9.08 16.88
CA ASN A 181 -36.08 -9.36 15.48
C ASN A 181 -36.60 -8.10 14.76
N GLY A 182 -37.50 -7.33 15.36
CA GLY A 182 -38.05 -6.09 14.79
C GLY A 182 -37.19 -4.84 15.05
N GLY A 183 -36.32 -4.87 16.06
CA GLY A 183 -35.46 -3.75 16.46
C GLY A 183 -33.98 -3.93 16.13
N ARG A 184 -33.49 -5.12 15.75
CA ARG A 184 -32.12 -5.28 15.19
C ARG A 184 -31.94 -4.34 14.01
N ASN A 185 -32.86 -4.41 13.06
CA ASN A 185 -32.77 -3.63 11.83
C ASN A 185 -32.82 -2.13 12.14
N ARG A 186 -33.63 -1.71 13.13
CA ARG A 186 -33.65 -0.32 13.62
C ARG A 186 -32.37 0.09 14.34
N LEU A 187 -31.76 -0.79 15.14
CA LEU A 187 -30.50 -0.52 15.84
C LEU A 187 -29.30 -0.52 14.88
N ILE A 188 -29.31 -1.38 13.86
CA ILE A 188 -28.35 -1.41 12.77
C ILE A 188 -28.50 -0.13 11.96
N ALA A 189 -29.73 0.25 11.57
CA ALA A 189 -30.01 1.49 10.88
C ALA A 189 -29.61 2.72 11.70
N ASP A 190 -29.87 2.75 13.01
CA ASP A 190 -29.45 3.86 13.89
C ASP A 190 -27.93 3.92 14.04
N ARG A 191 -27.25 2.76 14.16
CA ARG A 191 -25.78 2.70 14.19
C ARG A 191 -25.18 3.17 12.87
N ALA A 192 -25.73 2.72 11.75
CA ALA A 192 -25.34 3.15 10.41
C ALA A 192 -25.57 4.65 10.24
N ALA A 193 -26.75 5.16 10.61
CA ALA A 193 -27.06 6.58 10.60
C ALA A 193 -26.07 7.40 11.43
N ARG A 194 -25.72 6.96 12.65
CA ARG A 194 -24.70 7.63 13.47
C ARG A 194 -23.31 7.59 12.82
N ARG A 195 -22.94 6.49 12.16
CA ARG A 195 -21.66 6.37 11.42
C ARG A 195 -21.65 7.36 10.25
N ILE A 196 -22.70 7.40 9.44
CA ILE A 196 -22.89 8.34 8.32
C ILE A 196 -22.90 9.79 8.81
N GLN A 197 -23.64 10.11 9.87
CA GLN A 197 -23.67 11.46 10.44
C GLN A 197 -22.28 11.89 10.94
N ARG A 198 -21.54 11.00 11.61
CA ARG A 198 -20.17 11.29 12.08
C ARG A 198 -19.20 11.48 10.91
N THR A 199 -19.25 10.62 9.88
CA THR A 199 -18.39 10.76 8.71
C THR A 199 -18.70 12.04 7.94
N TYR A 200 -19.99 12.37 7.77
CA TYR A 200 -20.43 13.61 7.14
C TYR A 200 -19.99 14.85 7.93
N ARG A 201 -20.16 14.87 9.26
CA ARG A 201 -19.66 15.97 10.11
C ARG A 201 -18.15 16.15 9.98
N ARG A 202 -17.37 15.07 9.96
CA ARG A 202 -15.92 15.13 9.72
C ARG A 202 -15.58 15.61 8.31
N HIS A 203 -16.31 15.15 7.29
CA HIS A 203 -16.12 15.61 5.92
C HIS A 203 -16.37 17.11 5.82
N ARG A 204 -17.47 17.60 6.39
CA ARG A 204 -17.80 19.03 6.44
C ARG A 204 -16.73 19.83 7.19
N GLN A 205 -16.23 19.34 8.33
CA GLN A 205 -15.11 19.98 9.04
C GLN A 205 -13.84 20.02 8.19
N ARG A 206 -13.50 18.93 7.47
CA ARG A 206 -12.36 18.90 6.55
C ARG A 206 -12.54 19.89 5.40
N LYS A 207 -13.74 19.97 4.82
CA LYS A 207 -14.06 20.92 3.76
C LYS A 207 -13.99 22.37 4.23
N GLN A 208 -14.50 22.66 5.42
CA GLN A 208 -14.37 23.98 6.02
C GLN A 208 -12.90 24.33 6.25
N ALA A 209 -12.12 23.44 6.88
CA ALA A 209 -10.68 23.66 7.08
C ALA A 209 -9.91 23.81 5.76
N GLU A 210 -10.32 23.11 4.70
CA GLU A 210 -9.74 23.26 3.36
C GLU A 210 -10.04 24.65 2.76
N LEU A 211 -11.29 25.13 2.91
CA LEU A 211 -11.69 26.48 2.51
C LEU A 211 -10.94 27.54 3.31
N ASP A 212 -10.85 27.39 4.62
CA ASP A 212 -10.14 28.31 5.51
C ASP A 212 -8.65 28.38 5.12
N ARG A 213 -8.00 27.22 4.90
CA ARG A 213 -6.63 27.16 4.37
C ARG A 213 -6.49 27.80 3.00
N ARG A 214 -7.49 27.65 2.12
CA ARG A 214 -7.49 28.30 0.80
C ARG A 214 -7.61 29.81 0.95
N GLN A 215 -8.48 30.30 1.84
CA GLN A 215 -8.61 31.72 2.15
C GLN A 215 -7.32 32.27 2.78
N GLU A 216 -6.70 31.55 3.70
CA GLU A 216 -5.38 31.89 4.25
C GLU A 216 -4.32 31.98 3.14
N ARG A 217 -4.24 30.99 2.24
CA ARG A 217 -3.35 31.06 1.07
C ARG A 217 -3.66 32.29 0.20
N LEU A 218 -4.93 32.62 0.00
CA LEU A 218 -5.33 33.80 -0.75
C LEU A 218 -4.99 35.12 -0.04
N LYS A 219 -4.93 35.17 1.30
CA LYS A 219 -4.39 36.33 2.04
C LYS A 219 -2.91 36.57 1.74
N TYR A 220 -2.15 35.51 1.46
CA TYR A 220 -0.74 35.63 1.07
C TYR A 220 -0.57 35.88 -0.44
N ILE A 221 -1.50 35.42 -1.29
CA ILE A 221 -1.47 35.66 -2.75
C ILE A 221 -2.00 37.06 -3.10
N LYS A 222 -2.98 37.57 -2.35
CA LYS A 222 -3.49 38.93 -2.49
C LYS A 222 -2.85 39.79 -1.39
N PRO A 223 -1.70 40.45 -1.65
CA PRO A 223 -1.10 41.32 -0.66
C PRO A 223 -2.15 42.33 -0.17
N THR A 224 -2.28 42.44 1.16
CA THR A 224 -3.23 43.32 1.87
C THR A 224 -3.05 44.80 1.50
N ILE A 225 -2.00 45.12 0.73
CA ILE A 225 -1.54 46.44 0.35
C ILE A 225 -2.10 46.88 -1.02
N LEU A 226 -2.84 46.04 -1.76
CA LEU A 226 -3.44 46.46 -3.03
C LEU A 226 -4.80 47.17 -2.82
N THR A 227 -4.78 48.26 -2.05
CA THR A 227 -5.85 49.27 -2.05
C THR A 227 -5.88 49.95 -3.43
N ASP A 228 -7.03 50.44 -3.90
CA ASP A 228 -7.14 51.03 -5.25
C ASP A 228 -6.12 52.16 -5.49
N ALA A 229 -5.81 52.95 -4.45
CA ALA A 229 -4.74 53.96 -4.50
C ALA A 229 -3.34 53.38 -4.73
N LYS A 230 -3.00 52.24 -4.11
CA LYS A 230 -1.70 51.58 -4.32
C LYS A 230 -1.63 50.88 -5.67
N ARG A 231 -2.78 50.42 -6.19
CA ARG A 231 -2.88 49.90 -7.56
C ARG A 231 -2.58 50.98 -8.58
N GLU A 232 -3.10 52.18 -8.38
CA GLU A 232 -2.83 53.34 -9.24
C GLU A 232 -1.35 53.75 -9.18
N GLU A 233 -0.77 53.85 -7.97
CA GLU A 233 0.67 54.12 -7.81
C GLU A 233 1.57 53.06 -8.48
N LEU A 234 1.20 51.76 -8.39
CA LEU A 234 1.94 50.70 -9.06
C LEU A 234 1.78 50.74 -10.58
N LEU A 235 0.61 51.15 -11.09
CA LEU A 235 0.40 51.35 -12.52
C LEU A 235 1.23 52.52 -13.02
N GLU A 236 1.28 53.63 -12.28
CA GLU A 236 2.16 54.76 -12.57
C GLU A 236 3.63 54.35 -12.55
N GLN A 237 4.06 53.54 -11.57
CA GLN A 237 5.43 53.01 -11.54
C GLN A 237 5.73 52.08 -12.71
N ILE A 238 4.77 51.27 -13.14
CA ILE A 238 4.91 50.39 -14.31
C ILE A 238 4.99 51.21 -15.59
N ASP A 239 4.15 52.23 -15.74
CA ASP A 239 4.13 53.09 -16.92
C ASP A 239 5.37 53.98 -16.97
N GLN A 240 5.82 54.49 -15.83
CA GLN A 240 7.11 55.16 -15.69
C GLN A 240 8.25 54.21 -16.08
N TRP A 241 8.31 53.01 -15.53
CA TRP A 241 9.33 52.01 -15.88
C TRP A 241 9.30 51.63 -17.36
N ARG A 242 8.10 51.52 -17.96
CA ARG A 242 7.93 51.26 -19.41
C ARG A 242 8.35 52.45 -20.26
N SER A 243 8.14 53.67 -19.80
CA SER A 243 8.58 54.89 -20.48
C SER A 243 10.10 55.05 -20.44
N GLU A 244 10.71 54.77 -19.28
CA GLU A 244 12.15 54.82 -19.06
C GLU A 244 12.87 53.67 -19.79
N ARG A 245 12.21 52.52 -19.95
CA ARG A 245 12.70 51.35 -20.67
C ARG A 245 11.82 51.02 -21.86
N ALA A 246 11.49 52.04 -22.65
CA ALA A 246 10.80 51.84 -23.90
C ALA A 246 11.60 50.81 -24.73
N PRO A 247 10.96 49.72 -25.20
CA PRO A 247 11.67 48.74 -26.01
C PRO A 247 12.27 49.47 -27.20
N ARG A 248 13.54 49.17 -27.48
CA ARG A 248 14.25 49.74 -28.62
C ARG A 248 13.34 49.63 -29.86
N PRO A 249 13.10 50.70 -30.62
CA PRO A 249 12.36 50.59 -31.88
C PRO A 249 13.10 49.57 -32.74
N MET A 250 12.47 48.41 -32.90
CA MET A 250 13.01 47.24 -33.56
C MET A 250 12.40 47.20 -34.95
N SER A 251 13.21 46.93 -35.98
CA SER A 251 12.66 46.74 -37.33
C SER A 251 11.67 45.58 -37.33
N ASN A 252 10.66 45.60 -38.20
CA ASN A 252 9.69 44.50 -38.31
C ASN A 252 10.39 43.14 -38.54
N GLU A 253 11.49 43.15 -39.29
CA GLU A 253 12.31 41.95 -39.54
C GLU A 253 12.99 41.42 -38.28
N GLU A 254 13.52 42.31 -37.44
CA GLU A 254 14.15 41.93 -36.16
C GLU A 254 13.12 41.40 -35.16
N PHE A 255 11.90 41.97 -35.18
CA PHE A 255 10.78 41.49 -34.35
C PHE A 255 10.33 40.08 -34.78
N GLN A 256 10.22 39.85 -36.10
CA GLN A 256 9.91 38.53 -36.64
C GLN A 256 10.99 37.50 -36.26
N ALA A 257 12.28 37.85 -36.38
CA ALA A 257 13.37 36.96 -35.99
C ALA A 257 13.33 36.60 -34.48
N LEU A 258 12.95 37.55 -33.62
CA LEU A 258 12.77 37.29 -32.19
C LEU A 258 11.54 36.40 -31.94
N HIS A 259 10.45 36.63 -32.65
CA HIS A 259 9.25 35.79 -32.59
C HIS A 259 9.58 34.35 -32.98
N ASP A 260 10.26 34.16 -34.11
CA ASP A 260 10.65 32.84 -34.61
C ASP A 260 11.57 32.13 -33.61
N ARG A 261 12.53 32.85 -33.02
CA ARG A 261 13.41 32.30 -31.97
C ARG A 261 12.63 31.89 -30.72
N ALA A 262 11.59 32.63 -30.34
CA ALA A 262 10.72 32.27 -29.23
C ALA A 262 9.85 31.05 -29.55
N GLN A 263 9.30 30.98 -30.77
CA GLN A 263 8.56 29.81 -31.26
C GLN A 263 9.44 28.57 -31.32
N ASP A 264 10.69 28.70 -31.77
CA ASP A 264 11.68 27.62 -31.76
C ASP A 264 11.98 27.12 -30.34
N SER A 265 12.10 28.04 -29.37
CA SER A 265 12.30 27.67 -27.97
C SER A 265 11.09 26.90 -27.41
N LEU A 266 9.87 27.35 -27.72
CA LEU A 266 8.64 26.66 -27.35
C LEU A 266 8.54 25.28 -28.01
N ASN A 267 8.84 25.20 -29.31
CA ASN A 267 8.84 23.94 -30.05
C ASN A 267 9.87 22.95 -29.47
N ARG A 268 11.06 23.40 -29.07
CA ARG A 268 12.05 22.58 -28.38
C ARG A 268 11.54 22.07 -27.03
N TYR A 269 10.83 22.89 -26.27
CA TYR A 269 10.22 22.47 -25.01
C TYR A 269 9.09 21.46 -25.22
N VAL A 270 8.20 21.69 -26.18
CA VAL A 270 7.08 20.80 -26.49
C VAL A 270 7.58 19.46 -27.02
N THR A 271 8.61 19.47 -27.88
CA THR A 271 9.19 18.24 -28.44
C THR A 271 9.94 17.43 -27.38
N THR A 272 10.75 18.06 -26.52
CA THR A 272 11.43 17.35 -25.42
C THR A 272 10.44 16.75 -24.42
N ASN A 273 9.32 17.42 -24.13
CA ASN A 273 8.28 16.92 -23.24
C ASN A 273 7.23 16.01 -23.90
N ARG A 274 7.35 15.70 -25.19
CA ARG A 274 6.37 14.86 -25.90
C ARG A 274 6.28 13.45 -25.31
N ALA A 275 7.41 12.89 -24.86
CA ALA A 275 7.44 11.58 -24.22
C ALA A 275 6.69 11.58 -22.88
N TRP A 276 6.93 12.60 -22.05
CA TRP A 276 6.23 12.76 -20.76
C TRP A 276 4.74 12.99 -20.93
N ARG A 277 4.31 13.80 -21.91
CA ARG A 277 2.89 13.99 -22.22
C ARG A 277 2.19 12.72 -22.68
N ARG A 278 2.87 11.86 -23.47
CA ARG A 278 2.32 10.54 -23.85
C ARG A 278 2.13 9.63 -22.64
N ILE A 279 3.08 9.64 -21.70
CA ILE A 279 2.96 8.89 -20.45
C ILE A 279 1.79 9.41 -19.62
N GLU A 280 1.68 10.73 -19.47
CA GLU A 280 0.59 11.38 -18.74
C GLU A 280 -0.79 11.08 -19.37
N GLN A 281 -0.90 11.15 -20.70
CA GLN A 281 -2.12 10.79 -21.43
C GLN A 281 -2.47 9.31 -21.23
N ARG A 282 -1.49 8.41 -21.30
CA ARG A 282 -1.70 6.97 -21.02
C ARG A 282 -2.17 6.75 -19.58
N GLN A 283 -1.59 7.46 -18.62
CA GLN A 283 -2.02 7.40 -17.22
C GLN A 283 -3.45 7.89 -17.05
N ARG A 284 -3.82 9.02 -17.67
CA ARG A 284 -5.21 9.53 -17.66
C ARG A 284 -6.18 8.54 -18.28
N LEU A 285 -5.86 7.96 -19.43
CA LEU A 285 -6.70 6.95 -20.08
C LEU A 285 -6.86 5.70 -19.22
N LEU A 286 -5.80 5.26 -18.55
CA LEU A 286 -5.88 4.12 -17.62
C LEU A 286 -6.78 4.45 -16.42
N LEU A 287 -6.66 5.65 -15.85
CA LEU A 287 -7.54 6.09 -14.77
C LEU A 287 -9.00 6.13 -15.21
N HIS A 288 -9.31 6.71 -16.37
CA HIS A 288 -10.66 6.70 -16.93
C HIS A 288 -11.18 5.29 -17.21
N MET A 289 -10.33 4.38 -17.69
CA MET A 289 -10.69 2.97 -17.86
C MET A 289 -10.99 2.29 -16.52
N MET A 290 -10.18 2.55 -15.50
CA MET A 290 -10.41 2.02 -14.14
C MET A 290 -11.70 2.58 -13.53
N ASP A 291 -11.98 3.88 -13.73
CA ASP A 291 -13.21 4.52 -13.27
C ASP A 291 -14.43 3.89 -13.96
N ASN A 292 -14.39 3.74 -15.28
CA ASN A 292 -15.45 3.08 -16.06
C ASN A 292 -15.62 1.61 -15.66
N ASP A 293 -14.52 0.88 -15.45
CA ASP A 293 -14.57 -0.51 -14.98
C ASP A 293 -15.19 -0.60 -13.58
N SER A 294 -14.87 0.36 -12.70
CA SER A 294 -15.43 0.43 -11.35
C SER A 294 -16.93 0.75 -11.37
N GLU A 295 -17.36 1.69 -12.20
CA GLU A 295 -18.78 2.02 -12.37
C GLU A 295 -19.55 0.81 -12.92
N PHE A 296 -19.01 0.16 -13.94
CA PHE A 296 -19.60 -1.05 -14.50
C PHE A 296 -19.75 -2.15 -13.44
N LEU A 297 -18.70 -2.43 -12.66
CA LEU A 297 -18.74 -3.45 -11.61
C LEU A 297 -19.69 -3.10 -10.45
N LEU A 298 -19.84 -1.82 -10.10
CA LEU A 298 -20.65 -1.40 -8.95
C LEU A 298 -22.14 -1.24 -9.29
N THR A 299 -22.47 -0.67 -10.46
CA THR A 299 -23.84 -0.27 -10.76
C THR A 299 -24.46 -1.03 -11.93
N ASN A 300 -23.67 -1.34 -12.97
CA ASN A 300 -24.22 -1.73 -14.28
C ASN A 300 -23.94 -3.19 -14.67
N HIS A 301 -23.29 -3.99 -13.82
CA HIS A 301 -23.00 -5.38 -14.15
C HIS A 301 -24.28 -6.22 -14.18
N PRO A 302 -24.52 -7.03 -15.23
CA PRO A 302 -25.70 -7.86 -15.32
C PRO A 302 -25.62 -8.96 -14.25
N LYS A 303 -26.59 -9.00 -13.32
CA LYS A 303 -26.69 -10.08 -12.34
C LYS A 303 -27.17 -11.35 -13.05
N LEU A 304 -26.41 -12.44 -12.97
CA LEU A 304 -26.78 -13.71 -13.59
C LEU A 304 -28.13 -14.27 -13.09
N LYS A 305 -28.59 -13.85 -11.90
CA LYS A 305 -29.89 -14.23 -11.33
C LYS A 305 -31.09 -13.49 -11.95
N SER A 306 -30.89 -12.32 -12.58
CA SER A 306 -31.98 -11.54 -13.20
C SER A 306 -32.25 -11.92 -14.66
N ALA A 307 -31.55 -12.94 -15.19
CA ALA A 307 -31.69 -13.42 -16.56
C ALA A 307 -32.75 -14.54 -16.70
N VAL A 308 -33.30 -15.01 -15.58
CA VAL A 308 -34.33 -16.06 -15.56
C VAL A 308 -35.47 -15.58 -14.70
N ASP A 309 -36.51 -15.00 -15.31
CA ASP A 309 -37.78 -14.82 -14.64
C ASP A 309 -38.41 -16.21 -14.41
N PRO A 310 -38.67 -16.63 -13.16
CA PRO A 310 -39.15 -17.98 -12.85
C PRO A 310 -40.58 -18.24 -13.34
N THR A 311 -41.27 -17.21 -13.85
CA THR A 311 -42.69 -17.25 -14.24
C THR A 311 -42.89 -17.50 -15.73
N ASN A 312 -41.89 -17.28 -16.59
CA ASN A 312 -42.03 -17.50 -18.03
C ASN A 312 -40.68 -17.84 -18.70
N PRO A 313 -40.30 -19.13 -18.83
CA PRO A 313 -38.99 -19.55 -19.35
C PRO A 313 -38.81 -19.31 -20.86
N ALA A 314 -39.85 -18.85 -21.57
CA ALA A 314 -39.81 -18.56 -23.00
C ALA A 314 -39.41 -17.12 -23.34
N ASP A 315 -39.35 -16.21 -22.34
CA ASP A 315 -39.09 -14.78 -22.54
C ASP A 315 -37.67 -14.37 -22.08
N VAL A 316 -36.68 -15.25 -22.31
CA VAL A 316 -35.27 -14.88 -22.20
C VAL A 316 -34.97 -13.97 -23.37
N SER A 317 -35.16 -12.66 -23.17
CA SER A 317 -34.86 -11.64 -24.18
C SER A 317 -33.44 -11.84 -24.71
N LEU A 318 -33.28 -12.02 -26.02
CA LEU A 318 -31.97 -12.18 -26.71
C LEU A 318 -30.93 -11.15 -26.22
N ASN A 319 -31.39 -9.94 -25.92
CA ASN A 319 -30.61 -8.83 -25.39
C ASN A 319 -29.95 -9.12 -24.02
N GLN A 320 -30.50 -10.01 -23.20
CA GLN A 320 -29.94 -10.37 -21.89
C GLN A 320 -28.85 -11.43 -22.00
N LEU A 321 -29.01 -12.39 -22.92
CA LEU A 321 -27.97 -13.36 -23.29
C LEU A 321 -26.77 -12.64 -23.90
N ASP A 322 -27.01 -11.67 -24.78
CA ASP A 322 -25.96 -10.84 -25.37
C ASP A 322 -25.22 -10.00 -24.32
N LYS A 323 -25.93 -9.47 -23.32
CA LYS A 323 -25.31 -8.75 -22.19
C LYS A 323 -24.47 -9.66 -21.30
N ALA A 324 -24.91 -10.88 -21.03
CA ALA A 324 -24.15 -11.85 -20.25
C ALA A 324 -22.89 -12.34 -21.02
N ALA A 325 -23.02 -12.56 -22.32
CA ALA A 325 -21.89 -12.87 -23.20
C ALA A 325 -20.90 -11.71 -23.27
N ALA A 326 -21.40 -10.47 -23.37
CA ALA A 326 -20.58 -9.25 -23.34
C ALA A 326 -19.84 -9.07 -22.01
N TYR A 327 -20.44 -9.48 -20.88
CA TYR A 327 -19.80 -9.44 -19.56
C TYR A 327 -18.62 -10.42 -19.45
N LEU A 328 -18.79 -11.64 -19.97
CA LEU A 328 -17.75 -12.67 -19.97
C LEU A 328 -16.61 -12.41 -20.98
N THR A 329 -16.90 -11.65 -22.04
CA THR A 329 -15.95 -11.33 -23.12
C THR A 329 -15.42 -9.89 -23.06
N HIS A 330 -15.72 -9.16 -21.99
CA HIS A 330 -15.36 -7.75 -21.85
C HIS A 330 -13.85 -7.48 -22.04
N PRO A 331 -13.43 -6.37 -22.70
CA PRO A 331 -12.01 -6.09 -22.93
C PRO A 331 -11.18 -6.02 -21.64
N SER A 332 -11.76 -5.46 -20.56
CA SER A 332 -11.09 -5.38 -19.26
C SER A 332 -10.93 -6.76 -18.60
N SER A 333 -9.70 -7.04 -18.15
CA SER A 333 -9.37 -8.27 -17.41
C SER A 333 -10.09 -8.35 -16.07
N ALA A 334 -10.26 -7.22 -15.37
CA ALA A 334 -10.90 -7.17 -14.05
C ALA A 334 -12.38 -7.56 -14.14
N ILE A 335 -13.08 -7.03 -15.15
CA ILE A 335 -14.49 -7.34 -15.42
C ILE A 335 -14.65 -8.82 -15.78
N ARG A 336 -13.82 -9.36 -16.67
CA ARG A 336 -13.86 -10.80 -17.00
C ARG A 336 -13.55 -11.70 -15.82
N TYR A 337 -12.61 -11.31 -14.97
CA TYR A 337 -12.30 -12.04 -13.75
C TYR A 337 -13.51 -12.07 -12.82
N ARG A 338 -14.18 -10.93 -12.62
CA ARG A 338 -15.41 -10.88 -11.81
C ARG A 338 -16.52 -11.71 -12.42
N ALA A 339 -16.77 -11.59 -13.72
CA ALA A 339 -17.78 -12.39 -14.43
C ALA A 339 -17.54 -13.90 -14.29
N ARG A 340 -16.28 -14.33 -14.37
CA ARG A 340 -15.90 -15.72 -14.13
C ARG A 340 -16.18 -16.14 -12.69
N GLN A 341 -15.88 -15.28 -11.73
CA GLN A 341 -16.12 -15.55 -10.33
C GLN A 341 -17.62 -15.68 -10.03
N ASP A 342 -18.43 -14.75 -10.53
CA ASP A 342 -19.89 -14.78 -10.41
C ASP A 342 -20.46 -16.08 -11.01
N HIS A 343 -19.95 -16.53 -12.16
CA HIS A 343 -20.34 -17.81 -12.76
C HIS A 343 -19.93 -19.03 -11.91
N ILE A 344 -18.70 -19.04 -11.38
CA ILE A 344 -18.23 -20.10 -10.48
C ILE A 344 -19.11 -20.17 -9.24
N ASP A 345 -19.49 -19.03 -8.66
CA ASP A 345 -20.30 -18.96 -7.46
C ASP A 345 -21.75 -19.37 -7.74
N ALA A 346 -22.30 -19.00 -8.90
CA ALA A 346 -23.59 -19.54 -9.39
C ALA A 346 -23.56 -21.07 -9.56
N MET A 347 -22.48 -21.63 -10.13
CA MET A 347 -22.30 -23.08 -10.28
C MET A 347 -22.14 -23.80 -8.94
N LYS A 348 -21.44 -23.19 -7.96
CA LYS A 348 -21.36 -23.73 -6.60
C LYS A 348 -22.72 -23.73 -5.92
N PHE A 349 -23.49 -22.66 -6.09
CA PHE A 349 -24.85 -22.56 -5.55
C PHE A 349 -25.76 -23.64 -6.16
N ALA A 350 -25.74 -23.82 -7.48
CA ALA A 350 -26.53 -24.85 -8.16
C ALA A 350 -26.15 -26.29 -7.76
N ARG A 351 -24.87 -26.54 -7.42
CA ARG A 351 -24.38 -27.84 -6.96
C ARG A 351 -24.52 -28.05 -5.44
N ALA A 352 -24.91 -27.02 -4.69
CA ALA A 352 -25.01 -27.12 -3.24
C ALA A 352 -26.29 -27.90 -2.85
N PRO A 353 -26.23 -28.76 -1.81
CA PRO A 353 -27.42 -29.39 -1.24
C PRO A 353 -28.44 -28.35 -0.80
N TRP A 354 -29.74 -28.66 -0.93
CA TRP A 354 -30.85 -27.72 -0.70
C TRP A 354 -30.83 -27.00 0.67
N TYR A 355 -30.29 -27.62 1.71
CA TYR A 355 -30.18 -26.96 3.03
C TYR A 355 -29.08 -25.90 3.08
N LYS A 356 -28.04 -26.01 2.24
CA LYS A 356 -26.99 -25.00 2.08
C LYS A 356 -27.43 -23.86 1.17
N THR A 357 -28.27 -24.12 0.16
CA THR A 357 -28.82 -23.06 -0.68
C THR A 357 -29.76 -22.15 0.12
N ILE A 358 -30.51 -22.69 1.10
CA ILE A 358 -31.30 -21.89 2.05
C ILE A 358 -30.37 -21.06 2.97
N GLN A 359 -29.28 -21.65 3.48
CA GLN A 359 -28.30 -20.90 4.28
C GLN A 359 -27.59 -19.81 3.47
N MET A 360 -27.27 -20.05 2.20
CA MET A 360 -26.62 -19.08 1.31
C MET A 360 -27.59 -17.99 0.83
N ALA A 361 -28.86 -18.34 0.54
CA ALA A 361 -29.89 -17.35 0.21
C ALA A 361 -30.19 -16.42 1.38
N ASN A 362 -30.17 -16.94 2.61
CA ASN A 362 -30.29 -16.11 3.82
C ASN A 362 -29.04 -15.25 4.09
N MET A 363 -27.90 -15.55 3.47
CA MET A 363 -26.66 -14.75 3.55
C MET A 363 -26.57 -13.71 2.43
N ASP A 364 -27.32 -13.86 1.33
CA ASP A 364 -27.41 -12.85 0.27
C ASP A 364 -28.30 -11.65 0.70
N ASP A 365 -29.24 -11.85 1.64
CA ASP A 365 -30.08 -10.81 2.25
C ASP A 365 -29.45 -10.17 3.52
N GLU A 366 -28.42 -10.82 4.09
CA GLU A 366 -27.53 -10.20 5.05
C GLU A 366 -26.43 -9.49 4.26
N GLU A 367 -26.67 -8.22 3.87
CA GLU A 367 -25.64 -7.28 3.41
C GLU A 367 -24.31 -7.61 4.10
N GLU A 368 -23.34 -8.13 3.33
CA GLU A 368 -22.02 -8.49 3.83
C GLU A 368 -21.49 -7.30 4.64
N ASP A 369 -21.44 -7.45 5.96
CA ASP A 369 -20.80 -6.50 6.85
C ASP A 369 -19.36 -6.29 6.34
N GLU A 370 -19.09 -5.13 5.72
CA GLU A 370 -17.77 -4.70 5.22
C GLU A 370 -16.65 -4.77 6.28
N ASP A 371 -16.98 -5.07 7.53
CA ASP A 371 -16.06 -5.13 8.65
C ASP A 371 -15.31 -6.50 8.77
N GLU A 372 -15.65 -7.56 8.01
CA GLU A 372 -14.91 -8.85 8.06
C GLU A 372 -13.66 -8.92 7.15
N TYR A 373 -13.58 -8.11 6.09
CA TYR A 373 -12.38 -8.02 5.23
C TYR A 373 -11.16 -7.41 5.94
N LEU A 374 -11.36 -6.74 7.08
CA LEU A 374 -10.27 -6.17 7.88
C LEU A 374 -9.76 -7.09 8.99
N ASN A 375 -10.39 -8.24 9.23
CA ASN A 375 -10.08 -9.09 10.38
C ASN A 375 -9.50 -10.47 10.04
N ARG A 376 -9.53 -10.89 8.78
CA ARG A 376 -8.61 -11.96 8.30
C ARG A 376 -7.25 -11.35 8.01
N GLY A 377 -6.38 -11.37 9.01
CA GLY A 377 -4.96 -11.07 8.81
C GLY A 377 -4.37 -11.91 7.69
N GLY A 378 -3.97 -11.25 6.61
CA GLY A 378 -3.36 -11.86 5.44
C GLY A 378 -2.51 -10.84 4.70
N LEU A 379 -1.23 -10.82 5.08
CA LEU A 379 -0.07 -10.49 4.26
C LEU A 379 -0.13 -9.21 3.41
N ASP A 380 0.63 -8.23 3.89
CA ASP A 380 1.48 -7.38 3.07
C ASP A 380 2.34 -8.25 2.12
N ASP A 381 1.82 -8.58 0.94
CA ASP A 381 2.62 -9.12 -0.18
C ASP A 381 2.26 -8.49 -1.54
N PHE A 382 1.79 -7.24 -1.53
CA PHE A 382 1.91 -6.37 -2.70
C PHE A 382 3.31 -5.74 -2.72
N GLY A 383 4.31 -6.55 -3.05
CA GLY A 383 5.69 -6.06 -3.11
C GLY A 383 6.80 -7.07 -3.39
N ARG A 384 6.55 -8.17 -4.11
CA ARG A 384 7.62 -9.02 -4.67
C ARG A 384 7.25 -9.60 -6.03
N ASN A 385 7.46 -8.80 -7.08
CA ASN A 385 7.98 -9.37 -8.31
C ASN A 385 9.43 -9.74 -8.01
N ASP A 386 9.71 -11.02 -7.72
CA ASP A 386 11.04 -11.67 -7.81
C ASP A 386 10.96 -13.14 -7.31
N ILE A 387 10.06 -13.98 -7.82
CA ILE A 387 10.18 -15.45 -7.67
C ILE A 387 9.64 -16.15 -8.94
N LEU A 388 10.35 -15.97 -10.05
CA LEU A 388 10.48 -17.01 -11.07
C LEU A 388 11.93 -17.47 -10.98
N ASN A 389 12.15 -18.65 -10.39
CA ASN A 389 13.37 -19.48 -10.35
C ASN A 389 13.68 -20.02 -8.94
N ASN A 390 12.93 -21.04 -8.50
CA ASN A 390 13.49 -22.03 -7.57
C ASN A 390 12.74 -23.37 -7.72
N PRO A 391 13.36 -24.41 -8.33
CA PRO A 391 12.68 -25.68 -8.60
C PRO A 391 12.54 -26.62 -7.37
N ASN A 392 13.07 -26.28 -6.19
CA ASN A 392 13.14 -27.23 -5.06
C ASN A 392 12.02 -27.13 -4.00
N ARG A 393 10.86 -26.52 -4.30
CA ARG A 393 9.77 -26.40 -3.31
C ARG A 393 8.81 -27.60 -3.24
N PHE A 394 8.87 -28.54 -4.18
CA PHE A 394 7.91 -29.65 -4.26
C PHE A 394 8.21 -30.87 -3.37
N GLU A 395 9.38 -30.97 -2.73
CA GLU A 395 9.73 -32.16 -1.92
C GLU A 395 9.35 -32.06 -0.44
N TYR A 396 9.04 -30.88 0.09
CA TYR A 396 8.80 -30.71 1.52
C TYR A 396 7.35 -30.95 1.98
N GLU A 397 6.37 -30.98 1.07
CA GLU A 397 4.95 -31.17 1.42
C GLU A 397 4.48 -32.63 1.40
N LYS A 398 5.26 -33.57 0.85
CA LYS A 398 4.92 -35.01 0.85
C LYS A 398 5.18 -35.73 2.19
N ARG A 399 5.91 -35.12 3.14
CA ARG A 399 6.28 -35.78 4.41
C ARG A 399 5.35 -35.54 5.60
N LYS A 400 4.23 -34.81 5.45
CA LYS A 400 3.29 -34.54 6.56
C LYS A 400 1.97 -35.32 6.50
N PHE A 401 1.76 -36.19 5.52
CA PHE A 401 0.50 -36.92 5.34
C PHE A 401 0.50 -38.39 5.80
N TYR A 402 1.60 -38.89 6.37
CA TYR A 402 1.64 -40.21 7.01
C TYR A 402 2.14 -40.08 8.44
N GLN A 403 1.22 -39.80 9.38
CA GLN A 403 1.32 -40.11 10.82
C GLN A 403 0.10 -39.47 11.50
N PHE A 404 -1.02 -40.19 11.50
CA PHE A 404 -2.02 -40.25 12.58
C PHE A 404 -3.25 -41.02 12.09
N THR A 405 -3.20 -42.35 12.18
CA THR A 405 -4.41 -43.18 12.27
C THR A 405 -4.58 -43.56 13.74
N PRO A 406 -5.75 -43.33 14.37
CA PRO A 406 -6.02 -43.85 15.70
C PRO A 406 -6.48 -45.31 15.58
N THR A 407 -5.65 -46.26 16.03
CA THR A 407 -6.05 -47.65 16.22
C THR A 407 -6.92 -47.77 17.47
N SER A 408 -8.15 -48.22 17.26
CA SER A 408 -9.04 -48.75 18.29
C SER A 408 -8.48 -50.09 18.80
N SER A 409 -8.21 -50.17 20.11
CA SER A 409 -8.00 -51.45 20.79
C SER A 409 -8.88 -51.49 22.04
N ILE A 410 -10.11 -51.97 21.84
CA ILE A 410 -10.92 -52.60 22.88
C ILE A 410 -10.47 -54.06 22.93
N GLN A 411 -9.87 -54.47 24.05
CA GLN A 411 -9.78 -55.86 24.53
C GLN A 411 -9.40 -55.75 26.02
N ARG A 412 -10.36 -55.95 26.93
CA ARG A 412 -10.50 -57.16 27.77
C ARG A 412 -9.15 -57.70 28.27
N LEU A 413 -8.99 -57.79 29.59
CA LEU A 413 -8.91 -59.07 30.32
C LEU A 413 -8.73 -58.85 31.83
N HIS A 414 -9.42 -59.72 32.58
CA HIS A 414 -9.30 -60.12 33.98
C HIS A 414 -9.55 -59.11 35.11
#